data_AF-A0A9N9BPC6-F1
#
_entry.id   AF-A0A9N9BPC6-F1
#
_cell.length_a   1.000
_cell.length_b   1.000
_cell.length_c   1.000
_cell.angle_alpha   90.00
_cell.angle_beta   90.00
_cell.angle_gamma   90.00
#
_symmetry.space_group_name_H-M   'P 1'
#
loop_
_entity.id
_entity.type
_entity.pdbx_description
1 polymer ?
#
loop_
_entity_poly.entity_id
_entity_poly.type
_entity_poly.pdbx_seq_one_letter_code
_entity_poly.pdbx_strand_id
1 'polypeptide(L)'
;MTKPLNTVVTVKRFHRQTMKIYLRDFENSVDVAKHRKAFEKEEQRIISRNELGSYVFNLRNKLDKLHIPNRLKDAIQETIAWLESNQEAIKEEYENKQGTLKEIANPITRIFFGDTDISGSRG
;
A
#
# COMPACT_ATOMS: atom_id res chain seq x y z
N MET A 1 21.60 66.88 -14.21
CA MET A 1 22.22 65.68 -13.62
C MET A 1 21.12 64.82 -13.00
N THR A 2 20.61 63.82 -13.72
CA THR A 2 19.55 62.91 -13.26
C THR A 2 19.89 61.52 -13.81
N LYS A 3 19.88 60.38 -13.11
CA LYS A 3 19.75 59.93 -11.71
C LYS A 3 20.34 58.49 -11.73
N PRO A 4 21.19 58.03 -10.79
CA PRO A 4 21.59 56.61 -10.75
C PRO A 4 20.57 55.69 -10.03
N LEU A 5 19.34 56.15 -9.79
CA LEU A 5 18.33 55.39 -9.03
C LEU A 5 17.68 54.23 -9.80
N ASN A 6 17.71 54.21 -11.13
CA ASN A 6 17.00 53.18 -11.91
C ASN A 6 17.65 51.80 -11.83
N THR A 7 18.98 51.73 -11.71
CA THR A 7 19.73 50.47 -11.76
C THR A 7 19.51 49.61 -10.52
N VAL A 8 19.56 50.21 -9.32
CA VAL A 8 19.33 49.49 -8.05
C VAL A 8 17.89 48.97 -7.93
N VAL A 9 16.91 49.76 -8.39
CA VAL A 9 15.50 49.34 -8.42
C VAL A 9 15.29 48.19 -9.40
N THR A 10 15.96 48.22 -10.55
CA THR A 10 15.89 47.16 -11.57
C THR A 10 16.52 45.86 -11.08
N VAL A 11 17.68 45.92 -10.42
CA VAL A 11 18.34 44.74 -9.82
C VAL A 11 17.47 44.14 -8.70
N LYS A 12 16.90 44.96 -7.82
CA LYS A 12 15.97 44.47 -6.77
C LYS A 12 14.71 43.83 -7.37
N ARG A 13 14.19 44.37 -8.48
CA ARG A 13 13.04 43.78 -9.20
C ARG A 13 13.42 42.45 -9.85
N PHE A 14 14.59 42.37 -10.48
CA PHE A 14 15.09 41.14 -11.08
C PHE A 14 15.30 40.04 -10.04
N HIS A 15 16.00 40.34 -8.94
CA HIS A 15 16.22 39.39 -7.84
C HIS A 15 14.89 38.91 -7.23
N ARG A 16 13.92 39.81 -7.03
CA ARG A 16 12.59 39.44 -6.55
C ARG A 16 11.87 38.52 -7.55
N GLN A 17 12.02 38.76 -8.85
CA GLN A 17 11.40 37.95 -9.89
C GLN A 17 12.04 36.56 -9.99
N THR A 18 13.37 36.47 -9.97
CA THR A 18 14.08 35.18 -9.99
C THR A 18 13.75 34.36 -8.75
N MET A 19 13.67 34.99 -7.58
CA MET A 19 13.28 34.31 -6.35
C MET A 19 11.84 33.78 -6.43
N LYS A 20 10.90 34.55 -6.98
CA LYS A 20 9.51 34.10 -7.17
C LYS A 20 9.42 32.88 -8.10
N ILE A 21 10.19 32.86 -9.18
CA ILE A 21 10.21 31.72 -10.12
C ILE A 21 10.75 30.49 -9.42
N TYR A 22 11.89 30.63 -8.72
CA TYR A 22 12.50 29.51 -8.00
C TYR A 22 11.58 28.92 -6.92
N LEU A 23 10.91 29.77 -6.15
CA LEU A 23 9.95 29.32 -5.13
C LEU A 23 8.79 28.54 -5.76
N ARG A 24 8.23 29.03 -6.87
CA ARG A 24 7.15 28.33 -7.58
C ARG A 24 7.58 26.96 -8.09
N ASP A 25 8.78 26.86 -8.67
CA ASP A 25 9.30 25.59 -9.19
C ASP A 25 9.58 24.59 -8.05
N PHE A 26 10.09 25.08 -6.92
CA PHE A 26 10.29 24.27 -5.71
C PHE A 26 8.96 23.77 -5.12
N GLU A 27 7.97 24.66 -4.97
CA GLU A 27 6.62 24.31 -4.51
C GLU A 27 5.99 23.23 -5.40
N ASN A 28 6.05 23.40 -6.72
CA ASN A 28 5.57 22.41 -7.68
C ASN A 28 6.29 21.06 -7.51
N SER A 29 7.63 21.06 -7.35
CA SER A 29 8.41 19.83 -7.16
C SER A 29 8.04 19.10 -5.86
N VAL A 30 7.86 19.84 -4.76
CA VAL A 30 7.43 19.30 -3.48
C VAL A 30 6.02 18.71 -3.59
N ASP A 31 5.12 19.37 -4.30
CA ASP A 31 3.75 18.89 -4.50
C ASP A 31 3.71 17.59 -5.32
N VAL A 32 4.44 17.55 -6.44
CA VAL A 32 4.65 16.33 -7.24
C VAL A 32 5.20 15.19 -6.39
N ALA A 33 6.18 15.46 -5.53
CA ALA A 33 6.75 14.46 -4.63
C ALA A 33 5.74 13.95 -3.59
N LYS A 34 4.87 14.82 -3.06
CA LYS A 34 3.80 14.44 -2.13
C LYS A 34 2.77 13.54 -2.81
N HIS A 35 2.30 13.93 -4.00
CA HIS A 35 1.36 13.15 -4.78
C HIS A 35 1.92 11.78 -5.16
N ARG A 36 3.19 11.71 -5.56
CA ARG A 36 3.87 10.43 -5.84
C ARG A 36 3.89 9.51 -4.63
N LYS A 37 4.27 10.03 -3.45
CA LYS A 37 4.26 9.24 -2.21
C LYS A 37 2.86 8.77 -1.80
N ALA A 38 1.84 9.62 -2.01
CA ALA A 38 0.46 9.23 -1.75
C ALA A 38 0.01 8.10 -2.69
N PHE A 39 0.36 8.18 -3.97
CA PHE A 39 0.06 7.13 -4.96
C PHE A 39 0.80 5.83 -4.64
N GLU A 40 2.09 5.88 -4.32
CA GLU A 40 2.88 4.70 -3.93
C GLU A 40 2.27 4.00 -2.70
N LYS A 41 1.83 4.76 -1.69
CA LYS A 41 1.14 4.20 -0.52
C LYS A 41 -0.18 3.51 -0.88
N GLU A 42 -0.96 4.14 -1.75
CA GLU A 42 -2.23 3.60 -2.22
C GLU A 42 -2.04 2.30 -3.03
N GLU A 43 -1.08 2.31 -3.95
CA GLU A 43 -0.71 1.14 -4.74
C GLU A 43 -0.29 -0.03 -3.84
N GLN A 44 0.58 0.22 -2.87
CA GLN A 44 1.03 -0.79 -1.92
C GLN A 44 -0.14 -1.36 -1.09
N ARG A 45 -1.07 -0.50 -0.67
CA ARG A 45 -2.30 -0.93 0.02
C ARG A 45 -3.14 -1.88 -0.83
N ILE A 46 -3.37 -1.52 -2.09
CA ILE A 46 -4.16 -2.33 -3.04
C ILE A 46 -3.48 -3.69 -3.27
N ILE A 47 -2.16 -3.70 -3.43
CA ILE A 47 -1.38 -4.93 -3.60
C ILE A 47 -1.56 -5.84 -2.37
N SER A 48 -1.31 -5.36 -1.16
CA SER A 48 -1.43 -6.17 0.05
C SER A 48 -2.85 -6.68 0.31
N ARG A 49 -3.88 -5.87 0.01
CA ARG A 49 -5.28 -6.33 0.04
C ARG A 49 -5.53 -7.47 -0.95
N ASN A 50 -5.05 -7.34 -2.18
CA ASN A 50 -5.23 -8.35 -3.23
C ASN A 50 -4.47 -9.65 -2.91
N GLU A 51 -3.29 -9.54 -2.29
CA GLU A 51 -2.52 -10.67 -1.80
C GLU A 51 -3.26 -11.42 -0.68
N LEU A 52 -3.80 -10.71 0.31
CA LEU A 52 -4.60 -11.32 1.38
C LEU A 52 -5.87 -11.96 0.81
N GLY A 53 -6.62 -11.25 -0.05
CA GLY A 53 -7.82 -11.76 -0.69
C GLY A 53 -7.54 -13.02 -1.54
N SER A 54 -6.46 -13.00 -2.33
CA SER A 54 -6.05 -14.16 -3.12
C SER A 54 -5.65 -15.34 -2.23
N TYR A 55 -4.91 -15.11 -1.14
CA TYR A 55 -4.49 -16.15 -0.21
C TYR A 55 -5.70 -16.82 0.47
N VAL A 56 -6.63 -16.01 0.98
CA VAL A 56 -7.86 -16.49 1.64
C VAL A 56 -8.73 -17.30 0.66
N PHE A 57 -8.90 -16.83 -0.56
CA PHE A 57 -9.66 -17.54 -1.60
C PHE A 57 -9.01 -18.88 -1.97
N ASN A 58 -7.68 -18.89 -2.16
CA ASN A 58 -6.94 -20.11 -2.46
C ASN A 58 -7.01 -21.12 -1.32
N LEU A 59 -6.90 -20.67 -0.07
CA LEU A 59 -7.11 -21.51 1.10
C LEU A 59 -8.52 -22.08 1.08
N ARG A 60 -9.56 -21.25 1.01
CA ARG A 60 -10.96 -21.71 0.97
C ARG A 60 -11.19 -22.80 -0.08
N ASN A 61 -10.74 -22.59 -1.32
CA ASN A 61 -10.94 -23.56 -2.41
C ASN A 61 -10.22 -24.89 -2.19
N LYS A 62 -9.01 -24.86 -1.62
CA LYS A 62 -8.28 -26.10 -1.27
C LYS A 62 -8.98 -26.84 -0.13
N LEU A 63 -9.53 -26.09 0.81
CA LEU A 63 -10.13 -26.62 2.02
C LEU A 63 -11.58 -27.08 1.82
N ASP A 64 -12.36 -26.49 0.92
CA ASP A 64 -13.71 -26.97 0.59
C ASP A 64 -13.70 -28.42 0.07
N LYS A 65 -12.54 -28.90 -0.42
CA LYS A 65 -12.33 -30.28 -0.88
C LYS A 65 -11.97 -31.28 0.24
N LEU A 66 -11.73 -30.81 1.47
CA LEU A 66 -11.29 -31.64 2.59
C LEU A 66 -12.17 -31.42 3.83
N HIS A 67 -12.36 -32.48 4.63
CA HIS A 67 -13.09 -32.38 5.90
C HIS A 67 -12.19 -31.82 7.01
N ILE A 68 -11.85 -30.54 6.92
CA ILE A 68 -10.87 -29.88 7.80
C ILE A 68 -11.51 -29.40 9.11
N PRO A 69 -10.73 -29.27 10.20
CA PRO A 69 -11.14 -28.63 11.45
C PRO A 69 -11.82 -27.27 11.26
N ASN A 70 -12.93 -27.08 11.98
CA ASN A 70 -13.75 -25.86 11.96
C ASN A 70 -12.93 -24.59 12.18
N ARG A 71 -11.89 -24.64 13.02
CA ARG A 71 -11.02 -23.50 13.37
C ARG A 71 -10.42 -22.77 12.15
N LEU A 72 -10.03 -23.48 11.09
CA LEU A 72 -9.48 -22.82 9.89
C LEU A 72 -10.57 -22.22 9.01
N LYS A 73 -11.73 -22.87 8.93
CA LYS A 73 -12.89 -22.34 8.21
C LYS A 73 -13.39 -21.05 8.86
N ASP A 74 -13.46 -21.04 10.19
CA ASP A 74 -13.84 -19.86 10.97
C ASP A 74 -12.84 -18.72 10.76
N ALA A 75 -11.53 -18.99 10.83
CA ALA A 75 -10.49 -17.99 10.59
C ALA A 75 -10.53 -17.40 9.16
N ILE A 76 -10.83 -18.23 8.16
CA ILE A 76 -11.01 -17.78 6.77
C ILE A 76 -12.24 -16.88 6.66
N GLN A 77 -13.38 -17.28 7.21
CA GLN A 77 -14.61 -16.48 7.17
C GLN A 77 -14.43 -15.15 7.90
N GLU A 78 -13.79 -15.16 9.08
CA GLU A 78 -13.46 -13.95 9.82
C GLU A 78 -12.56 -13.02 9.00
N THR A 79 -11.57 -13.57 8.29
CA THR A 79 -10.68 -12.77 7.45
C THR A 79 -11.41 -12.19 6.24
N ILE A 80 -12.36 -12.92 5.64
CA ILE A 80 -13.23 -12.40 4.56
C ILE A 80 -14.06 -11.22 5.09
N ALA A 81 -14.74 -11.40 6.22
CA ALA A 81 -15.54 -10.34 6.83
C ALA A 81 -14.69 -9.12 7.20
N TRP A 82 -13.46 -9.35 7.68
CA TRP A 82 -12.50 -8.29 7.96
C TRP A 82 -12.10 -7.54 6.67
N LEU A 83 -11.78 -8.24 5.57
CA LEU A 83 -11.47 -7.62 4.27
C LEU A 83 -12.63 -6.77 3.72
N GLU A 84 -13.87 -7.19 3.94
CA GLU A 84 -15.06 -6.46 3.51
C GLU A 84 -15.29 -5.18 4.31
N SER A 85 -15.01 -5.23 5.62
CA SER A 85 -15.21 -4.11 6.55
C SER A 85 -14.02 -3.14 6.64
N ASN A 86 -12.82 -3.55 6.23
CA ASN A 86 -11.58 -2.79 6.39
C ASN A 86 -10.95 -2.44 5.04
N GLN A 87 -11.75 -1.99 4.06
CA GLN A 87 -11.25 -1.69 2.69
C GLN A 87 -10.19 -0.59 2.64
N GLU A 88 -10.21 0.32 3.62
CA GLU A 88 -9.27 1.44 3.71
C GLU A 88 -8.08 1.18 4.65
N ALA A 89 -7.95 -0.05 5.19
CA ALA A 89 -6.84 -0.44 6.05
C ALA A 89 -5.48 -0.16 5.40
N ILE A 90 -4.47 0.12 6.22
CA ILE A 90 -3.11 0.36 5.71
C ILE A 90 -2.41 -0.96 5.36
N LYS A 91 -1.32 -0.88 4.61
CA LYS A 91 -0.50 -2.02 4.21
C LYS A 91 -0.19 -2.96 5.38
N GLU A 92 0.29 -2.37 6.48
CA GLU A 92 0.75 -3.10 7.66
C GLU A 92 -0.39 -3.88 8.34
N GLU A 93 -1.62 -3.38 8.28
CA GLU A 93 -2.80 -4.07 8.83
C GLU A 93 -3.18 -5.29 7.98
N TYR A 94 -3.12 -5.17 6.65
CA TYR A 94 -3.31 -6.30 5.74
C TYR A 94 -2.23 -7.37 5.94
N GLU A 95 -0.97 -6.97 6.06
CA GLU A 95 0.15 -7.89 6.31
C GLU A 95 0.02 -8.60 7.66
N ASN A 96 -0.36 -7.87 8.71
CA ASN A 96 -0.61 -8.44 10.03
C ASN A 96 -1.77 -9.45 9.98
N LYS A 97 -2.91 -9.08 9.38
CA LYS A 97 -4.04 -10.00 9.24
C LYS A 97 -3.64 -11.25 8.43
N GLN A 98 -2.83 -11.10 7.38
CA GLN A 98 -2.28 -12.24 6.64
C GLN A 98 -1.39 -13.12 7.52
N GLY A 99 -0.55 -12.52 8.37
CA GLY A 99 0.29 -13.23 9.33
C GLY A 99 -0.52 -14.07 10.31
N THR A 100 -1.53 -13.47 10.96
CA THR A 100 -2.40 -14.19 11.90
C THR A 100 -3.13 -15.37 11.24
N LEU A 101 -3.57 -15.20 9.98
CA LEU A 101 -4.18 -16.30 9.23
C LEU A 101 -3.16 -17.39 8.91
N LYS A 102 -1.93 -17.04 8.52
CA LYS A 102 -0.85 -18.00 8.23
C LYS A 102 -0.48 -18.83 9.46
N GLU A 103 -0.47 -18.24 10.66
CA GLU A 103 -0.20 -18.98 11.91
C GLU A 103 -1.22 -20.10 12.17
N ILE A 104 -2.48 -19.89 11.78
CA ILE A 104 -3.54 -20.89 11.89
C ILE A 104 -3.49 -21.87 10.70
N ALA A 105 -3.28 -21.35 9.49
CA ALA A 105 -3.33 -22.13 8.26
C ALA A 105 -2.14 -23.08 8.11
N ASN A 106 -0.90 -22.61 8.32
CA ASN A 106 0.33 -23.36 8.09
C ASN A 106 0.39 -24.73 8.80
N PRO A 107 0.10 -24.86 10.11
CA PRO A 107 0.14 -26.16 10.78
C PRO A 107 -0.91 -27.12 10.20
N ILE A 108 -2.09 -26.61 9.83
CA ILE A 108 -3.17 -27.41 9.28
C ILE A 108 -2.81 -27.84 7.85
N THR A 109 -2.37 -26.92 7.00
CA THR A 109 -2.00 -27.24 5.62
C THR A 109 -0.85 -28.24 5.56
N ARG A 110 0.13 -28.15 6.47
CA ARG A 110 1.22 -29.13 6.56
C ARG A 110 0.72 -30.54 6.87
N ILE A 111 -0.27 -30.67 7.77
CA ILE A 111 -0.86 -31.96 8.13
C ILE A 111 -1.63 -32.57 6.96
N PHE A 112 -2.38 -31.76 6.20
CA PHE A 112 -3.30 -32.26 5.17
C PHE A 112 -2.69 -32.36 3.76
N PHE A 113 -1.73 -31.51 3.41
CA PHE A 113 -1.19 -31.40 2.05
C PHE A 113 0.31 -31.69 1.95
N GLY A 114 1.00 -32.04 3.04
CA GLY A 114 2.48 -32.07 3.07
C GLY A 114 3.08 -30.67 2.85
N ASP A 115 4.40 -30.57 2.64
CA ASP A 115 5.13 -29.30 2.37
C ASP A 115 4.78 -28.71 0.98
N THR A 116 3.49 -28.63 0.64
CA THR A 116 3.01 -27.99 -0.58
C THR A 116 2.92 -26.49 -0.31
N ASP A 117 3.86 -25.74 -0.89
CA ASP A 117 3.90 -24.28 -0.78
C ASP A 117 2.58 -23.67 -1.25
N ILE A 118 1.91 -22.96 -0.35
CA ILE A 118 0.56 -22.41 -0.53
C ILE A 118 0.58 -21.00 -1.14
N SER A 119 1.76 -20.44 -1.38
CA SER A 119 1.91 -19.23 -2.17
C SER A 119 1.60 -19.56 -3.62
N GLY A 120 0.41 -19.18 -4.08
CA GLY A 120 0.05 -19.26 -5.48
C GLY A 120 1.09 -18.53 -6.33
N SER A 121 1.95 -19.30 -6.99
CA SER A 121 2.84 -18.82 -8.04
C SER A 121 1.97 -18.28 -9.16
N ARG A 122 1.82 -16.95 -9.23
CA ARG A 122 1.37 -16.28 -10.45
C ARG A 122 2.60 -16.12 -11.34
N GLY A 123 2.78 -17.09 -12.24
CA GLY A 123 3.46 -16.84 -13.51
C GLY A 123 2.55 -16.04 -14.44
#